data_AF-A0A6D2XUR5-F1
#
_entry.id   AF-A0A6D2XUR5-F1
#
_cell.length_a   1.000
_cell.length_b   1.000
_cell.length_c   1.000
_cell.angle_alpha   90.00
_cell.angle_beta   90.00
_cell.angle_gamma   90.00
#
_symmetry.space_group_name_H-M   'P 1'
#
loop_
_entity.id
_entity.type
_entity.pdbx_description
1 polymer ?
#
loop_
_entity_poly.entity_id
_entity_poly.type
_entity_poly.pdbx_seq_one_letter_code
_entity_poly.pdbx_strand_id
1 'polypeptide(L)' 'MNPIVVVHGGGAGPISKDRKERVHQGMVRAATVGYGILREGGSAVDAVEGAVVALEDDPEFNADTSLLSD' A
#
# COMPACT_ATOMS: atom_id res chain seq x y z
N MET A 1 19.86 13.45 2.67
CA MET A 1 19.31 12.13 3.04
C MET A 1 18.71 11.52 1.79
N ASN A 2 18.94 10.24 1.54
CA ASN A 2 18.25 9.55 0.45
C ASN A 2 16.86 9.15 0.97
N PRO A 3 15.76 9.54 0.30
CA PRO A 3 14.42 9.21 0.77
C PRO A 3 14.16 7.71 0.75
N ILE A 4 13.39 7.23 1.72
CA ILE A 4 13.00 5.82 1.86
C ILE A 4 11.52 5.79 2.24
N VAL A 5 10.77 4.88 1.63
CA VAL A 5 9.41 4.52 2.05
C VAL A 5 9.36 3.01 2.25
N VAL A 6 8.63 2.57 3.27
CA VAL A 6 8.36 1.16 3.54
C VAL A 6 6.86 1.02 3.74
N VAL A 7 6.25 0.04 3.08
CA VAL A 7 4.82 -0.29 3.19
C VAL A 7 4.67 -1.71 3.71
N HIS A 8 3.53 -2.01 4.36
CA HIS A 8 3.23 -3.35 4.82
C HIS A 8 1.73 -3.65 4.71
N GLY A 9 1.39 -4.92 4.48
CA GLY A 9 0.03 -5.44 4.66
C GLY A 9 -0.21 -5.91 6.10
N GLY A 10 -1.25 -6.72 6.32
CA GLY A 10 -1.52 -7.32 7.63
C GLY A 10 -0.48 -8.37 8.03
N GLY A 11 -0.04 -8.35 9.29
CA GLY A 11 0.81 -9.38 9.88
C GLY A 11 -0.01 -10.60 10.31
N ALA A 12 -0.40 -11.45 9.36
CA ALA A 12 -1.33 -12.57 9.58
C ALA A 12 -0.75 -13.94 9.14
N GLY A 13 -1.62 -14.94 9.05
CA GLY A 13 -1.27 -16.29 8.60
C GLY A 13 -0.90 -16.38 7.11
N PRO A 14 -0.68 -17.61 6.59
CA PRO A 14 -0.23 -17.81 5.22
C PRO A 14 -1.19 -17.21 4.17
N ILE A 15 -0.62 -16.53 3.17
CA ILE A 15 -1.35 -16.04 1.99
C ILE A 15 -1.48 -17.18 0.98
N SER A 16 -2.70 -17.43 0.50
CA SER A 16 -2.99 -18.46 -0.50
C SER A 16 -2.31 -18.16 -1.85
N LYS A 17 -1.97 -19.21 -2.61
CA LYS A 17 -1.20 -19.06 -3.86
C LYS A 17 -1.89 -18.15 -4.88
N ASP A 18 -3.21 -18.19 -4.95
CA ASP A 18 -4.04 -17.38 -5.84
C ASP A 18 -4.04 -15.90 -5.45
N ARG A 19 -3.87 -15.57 -4.16
CA ARG A 19 -3.83 -14.18 -3.66
C ARG A 19 -2.44 -13.56 -3.67
N LYS A 20 -1.37 -14.37 -3.60
CA LYS A 20 0.02 -13.88 -3.47
C LYS A 20 0.40 -12.84 -4.52
N GLU A 21 0.06 -13.08 -5.79
CA GLU A 21 0.41 -12.16 -6.86
C GLU A 21 -0.37 -10.83 -6.75
N ARG A 22 -1.66 -10.88 -6.39
CA ARG A 22 -2.47 -9.66 -6.23
C ARG A 22 -1.98 -8.80 -5.06
N VAL A 23 -1.67 -9.44 -3.92
CA VAL A 23 -1.05 -8.77 -2.76
C VAL A 23 0.31 -8.18 -3.12
N HIS A 24 1.16 -8.93 -3.84
CA HIS A 24 2.46 -8.42 -4.29
C HIS A 24 2.30 -7.16 -5.16
N GLN A 25 1.38 -7.17 -6.12
CA GLN A 25 1.11 -6.02 -6.97
C GLN A 25 0.60 -4.80 -6.18
N GLY A 26 -0.26 -5.01 -5.19
CA GLY A 26 -0.73 -3.93 -4.31
C GLY A 26 0.38 -3.31 -3.48
N MET A 27 1.27 -4.12 -2.91
CA MET A 27 2.45 -3.62 -2.18
C MET A 27 3.40 -2.83 -3.10
N VAL A 28 3.63 -3.31 -4.32
CA VAL A 28 4.44 -2.60 -5.31
C VAL A 28 3.79 -1.26 -5.69
N ARG A 29 2.47 -1.22 -5.91
CA ARG A 29 1.74 0.03 -6.19
C ARG A 29 1.90 1.04 -5.06
N ALA A 30 1.63 0.65 -3.81
CA ALA A 30 1.74 1.53 -2.65
C ALA A 30 3.16 2.08 -2.45
N ALA A 31 4.18 1.21 -2.54
CA ALA A 31 5.57 1.63 -2.45
C ALA A 31 5.95 2.59 -3.60
N THR A 32 5.45 2.32 -4.81
CA THR A 32 5.71 3.17 -5.99
C THR A 32 5.10 4.55 -5.84
N VAL A 33 3.86 4.65 -5.35
CA VAL A 33 3.17 5.94 -5.11
C VAL A 33 3.95 6.75 -4.07
N GLY A 34 4.23 6.17 -2.90
CA GLY A 34 4.95 6.87 -1.84
C GLY A 34 6.36 7.28 -2.27
N TYR A 35 7.09 6.42 -2.99
CA TYR A 35 8.43 6.76 -3.47
C TYR A 35 8.42 7.80 -4.58
N GLY A 36 7.37 7.82 -5.42
CA GLY A 36 7.14 8.85 -6.43
C GLY A 36 7.06 10.24 -5.81
N ILE A 37 6.23 10.39 -4.77
CA ILE A 37 6.07 11.64 -4.01
C ILE A 37 7.41 12.10 -3.41
N LEU A 38 8.16 11.19 -2.77
CA LEU A 38 9.48 11.50 -2.21
C LEU A 38 10.49 11.92 -3.29
N ARG A 39 10.47 11.27 -4.45
CA ARG A 39 11.36 11.58 -5.58
C ARG A 39 11.09 12.96 -6.18
N GLU A 40 9.84 13.43 -6.10
CA GLU A 40 9.41 14.74 -6.57
C GLU A 40 9.62 15.86 -5.53
N GLY A 41 10.18 15.54 -4.36
CA GLY A 41 10.45 16.50 -3.29
C GLY A 41 9.26 16.73 -2.35
N GLY A 42 8.23 15.90 -2.41
CA GLY A 42 7.10 15.90 -1.48
C GLY A 42 7.50 15.56 -0.05
N SER A 43 6.61 15.82 0.90
CA SER A 43 6.90 15.59 2.31
C SER A 43 6.81 14.10 2.68
N ALA A 44 7.41 13.74 3.81
CA ALA A 44 7.26 12.39 4.36
C ALA A 44 5.79 12.07 4.70
N VAL A 45 4.99 13.07 5.07
CA VAL A 45 3.56 12.92 5.38
C VAL A 45 2.78 12.59 4.10
N ASP A 46 2.99 13.35 3.03
CA ASP A 46 2.32 13.11 1.73
C ASP A 46 2.68 11.71 1.18
N ALA A 47 3.93 11.30 1.36
CA ALA A 47 4.41 10.00 0.89
C ALA A 47 3.74 8.82 1.61
N VAL A 48 3.57 8.89 2.94
CA VAL A 48 2.89 7.82 3.68
C VAL A 48 1.39 7.84 3.47
N GLU A 49 0.77 9.02 3.35
CA GLU A 49 -0.65 9.17 3.03
C GLU A 49 -0.94 8.56 1.66
N GLY A 50 -0.23 8.97 0.60
CA GLY A 50 -0.46 8.44 -0.74
C GLY A 50 -0.21 6.94 -0.85
N ALA A 51 0.78 6.41 -0.12
CA ALA A 51 1.01 4.97 -0.07
C ALA A 51 -0.13 4.21 0.63
N VAL A 52 -0.70 4.76 1.71
CA VAL A 52 -1.81 4.12 2.43
C VAL A 52 -3.13 4.24 1.66
N VAL A 53 -3.42 5.38 1.03
CA VAL A 53 -4.60 5.55 0.15
C VAL A 53 -4.58 4.49 -0.97
N ALA A 54 -3.41 4.21 -1.55
CA ALA A 54 -3.28 3.15 -2.55
C ALA A 54 -3.55 1.73 -2.01
N LEU A 55 -3.43 1.51 -0.70
CA LEU A 55 -3.81 0.26 -0.03
C LEU A 55 -5.28 0.24 0.38
N GLU A 56 -5.86 1.37 0.74
CA GLU A 56 -7.30 1.52 1.00
C GLU A 56 -8.09 1.21 -0.28
N ASP A 57 -7.71 1.84 -1.40
CA ASP A 57 -8.36 1.62 -2.71
C ASP A 57 -8.20 0.20 -3.28
N ASP A 58 -7.33 -0.64 -2.69
CA ASP A 58 -7.05 -2.00 -3.15
C ASP A 58 -7.85 -3.04 -2.34
N PRO A 59 -8.80 -3.77 -2.95
CA PRO A 59 -9.68 -4.71 -2.26
C PRO A 59 -8.96 -5.93 -1.67
N GLU A 60 -7.67 -6.14 -1.97
CA GLU A 60 -6.88 -7.19 -1.33
C GLU A 60 -6.43 -6.86 0.10
N PHE A 61 -6.55 -5.59 0.52
CA PHE A 61 -6.09 -5.10 1.82
C PHE A 61 -7.26 -4.71 2.73
N ASN A 62 -7.06 -4.97 4.02
CA ASN A 62 -8.04 -4.64 5.06
C ASN A 62 -7.84 -3.21 5.55
N ALA A 63 -8.09 -2.23 4.68
CA ALA A 63 -7.97 -0.80 4.97
C ALA A 63 -9.13 0.07 4.44
N ASP A 64 -10.12 -0.53 3.74
CA ASP A 64 -11.45 -0.02 3.29
C ASP A 64 -11.57 0.48 1.83
N THR A 65 -12.62 0.10 1.06
CA THR A 65 -13.80 0.99 0.78
C THR A 65 -15.19 0.35 0.90
N SER A 66 -15.33 -0.86 1.44
CA SER A 66 -16.59 -1.25 2.11
C SER A 66 -16.39 -2.47 3.01
N LEU A 67 -16.11 -2.23 4.29
CA LEU A 67 -16.36 -3.20 5.36
C LEU A 67 -17.87 -3.54 5.54
N LEU A 68 -18.76 -3.11 4.62
CA LEU A 68 -20.22 -3.27 4.66
C LEU A 68 -20.80 -3.45 3.24
N SER A 69 -20.87 -4.69 2.75
CA SER A 69 -22.03 -5.10 1.95
C SER A 69 -22.70 -6.22 2.75
N ASP A 70 -23.92 -5.94 3.21
CA ASP A 70 -24.74 -6.72 4.14
C ASP A 70 -24.74 -8.24 3.93
#